data_AF-A0A925K0C6-F1
#
_entry.id   AF-A0A925K0C6-F1
#
_cell.length_a   1.000
_cell.length_b   1.000
_cell.length_c   1.000
_cell.angle_alpha   90.00
_cell.angle_beta   90.00
_cell.angle_gamma   90.00
#
_symmetry.space_group_name_H-M   'P 1'
#
loop_
_entity.id
_entity.type
_entity.pdbx_description
1 polymer ?
#
loop_
_entity_poly.entity_id
_entity_poly.type
_entity_poly.pdbx_seq_one_letter_code
_entity_poly.pdbx_strand_id
1 'polypeptide(L)'
;MASYQKENGDGARASGARPRARAEGLVAREVADETLVYDLESHRAVCLNKTAALVWRSCDGRKTAKGIARTLGEELGEAVPEEVVWLALDQLGRDGLLETRVARPEALAGLSRRELIRRVSLAAAIVALPLVTSIVAPTPAQAASCVPTGGACTLSAECCPNNVCVGNVCVGGP
;
A
#
# COMPACT_ATOMS: atom_id res chain seq x y z
N MET A 1 -28.41 41.34 -16.21
CA MET A 1 -28.77 40.47 -15.07
C MET A 1 -28.56 39.03 -15.47
N ALA A 2 -27.42 38.45 -15.07
CA ALA A 2 -27.20 37.01 -15.03
C ALA A 2 -26.05 36.79 -14.04
N SER A 3 -26.42 36.69 -12.77
CA SER A 3 -25.49 36.41 -11.68
C SER A 3 -25.09 34.94 -11.76
N TYR A 4 -23.88 34.67 -12.25
CA TYR A 4 -23.25 33.37 -12.09
C TYR A 4 -22.52 33.38 -10.74
N GLN A 5 -23.18 32.87 -9.69
CA GLN A 5 -22.51 32.64 -8.42
C GLN A 5 -21.58 31.43 -8.59
N LYS A 6 -20.27 31.66 -8.47
CA LYS A 6 -19.31 30.58 -8.26
C LYS A 6 -19.56 30.01 -6.87
N GLU A 7 -19.97 28.76 -6.82
CA GLU A 7 -19.99 27.96 -5.61
C GLU A 7 -18.56 27.84 -5.07
N ASN A 8 -18.30 28.52 -3.96
CA ASN A 8 -17.16 28.25 -3.09
C ASN A 8 -17.39 26.87 -2.47
N GLY A 9 -16.68 25.86 -2.95
CA GLY A 9 -16.67 24.52 -2.38
C GLY A 9 -16.03 24.55 -1.00
N ASP A 10 -16.89 24.57 0.02
CA ASP A 10 -16.57 24.47 1.44
C ASP A 10 -15.55 23.38 1.77
N GLY A 11 -14.55 23.76 2.56
CA GLY A 11 -13.58 22.86 3.20
C GLY A 11 -14.26 21.87 4.14
N ALA A 12 -14.72 20.75 3.59
CA ALA A 12 -15.35 19.65 4.32
C ALA A 12 -14.34 18.96 5.25
N ARG A 13 -14.24 19.50 6.49
CA ARG A 13 -13.86 18.86 7.76
C ARG A 13 -12.94 17.64 7.67
N ALA A 14 -11.66 17.89 7.50
CA ALA A 14 -10.63 16.85 7.54
C ALA A 14 -10.61 16.04 8.86
N SER A 15 -11.10 16.57 9.98
CA SER A 15 -11.19 15.86 11.27
C SER A 15 -12.27 14.76 11.33
N GLY A 16 -13.21 14.75 10.38
CA GLY A 16 -14.33 13.79 10.34
C GLY A 16 -14.15 12.64 9.35
N ALA A 17 -13.02 12.55 8.64
CA ALA A 17 -12.85 11.56 7.60
C ALA A 17 -12.89 10.13 8.16
N ARG A 18 -13.62 9.26 7.46
CA ARG A 18 -13.75 7.84 7.77
C ARG A 18 -13.21 7.03 6.60
N PRO A 19 -11.90 6.77 6.55
CA PRO A 19 -11.28 6.09 5.42
C PRO A 19 -11.79 4.65 5.31
N ARG A 20 -11.93 4.19 4.08
CA ARG A 20 -12.24 2.81 3.74
C ARG A 20 -11.18 2.24 2.81
N ALA A 21 -10.61 1.10 3.20
CA ALA A 21 -9.68 0.36 2.37
C ALA A 21 -10.42 -0.20 1.14
N ARG A 22 -9.78 -0.12 -0.03
CA ARG A 22 -10.29 -0.79 -1.22
C ARG A 22 -10.20 -2.30 -1.00
N ALA A 23 -11.25 -3.04 -1.33
CA ALA A 23 -11.26 -4.50 -1.26
C ALA A 23 -11.19 -5.16 -2.64
N GLU A 24 -11.76 -4.50 -3.65
CA GLU A 24 -11.79 -5.01 -5.03
C GLU A 24 -10.41 -4.91 -5.69
N GLY A 25 -10.08 -5.93 -6.50
CA GLY A 25 -8.83 -5.97 -7.26
C GLY A 25 -7.55 -6.11 -6.41
N LEU A 26 -7.64 -6.34 -5.09
CA LEU A 26 -6.48 -6.44 -4.21
C LEU A 26 -6.28 -7.85 -3.65
N VAL A 27 -5.04 -8.32 -3.67
CA VAL A 27 -4.59 -9.54 -2.98
C VAL A 27 -3.57 -9.15 -1.93
N ALA A 28 -3.90 -9.32 -0.66
CA ALA A 28 -3.00 -9.06 0.45
C ALA A 28 -2.41 -10.36 1.01
N ARG A 29 -1.11 -10.35 1.34
CA ARG A 29 -0.42 -11.44 2.03
C ARG A 29 0.51 -10.88 3.09
N GLU A 30 0.56 -11.54 4.24
CA GLU A 30 1.54 -11.25 5.28
C GLU A 30 2.83 -12.01 4.98
N VAL A 31 3.96 -11.30 5.01
CA VAL A 31 5.30 -11.85 4.80
C VAL A 31 6.21 -11.26 5.87
N ALA A 32 6.69 -12.10 6.79
CA ALA A 32 7.36 -11.66 8.01
C ALA A 32 6.50 -10.62 8.77
N ASP A 33 7.04 -9.42 9.03
CA ASP A 33 6.35 -8.33 9.74
C ASP A 33 5.71 -7.29 8.81
N GLU A 34 5.62 -7.60 7.52
CA GLU A 34 5.08 -6.73 6.48
C GLU A 34 3.84 -7.32 5.80
N THR A 35 3.03 -6.46 5.21
CA THR A 35 1.89 -6.84 4.38
C THR A 35 2.14 -6.43 2.94
N LEU A 36 2.28 -7.40 2.05
CA LEU A 36 2.34 -7.18 0.62
C LEU A 36 0.93 -7.15 0.04
N VAL A 37 0.57 -6.03 -0.58
CA VAL A 37 -0.71 -5.83 -1.26
C VAL A 37 -0.46 -5.74 -2.75
N TYR A 38 -0.97 -6.72 -3.50
CA TYR A 38 -0.89 -6.76 -4.96
C TYR A 38 -2.18 -6.26 -5.58
N ASP A 39 -2.07 -5.27 -6.45
CA ASP A 39 -3.16 -4.74 -7.25
C ASP A 39 -3.23 -5.48 -8.59
N LEU A 40 -4.33 -6.20 -8.79
CA LEU A 40 -4.60 -7.01 -9.98
C LEU A 40 -4.88 -6.16 -11.22
N GLU A 41 -5.36 -4.93 -11.04
CA GLU A 41 -5.68 -4.02 -12.14
C GLU A 41 -4.44 -3.28 -12.63
N SER A 42 -3.66 -2.72 -11.70
CA SER A 42 -2.47 -1.94 -12.03
C SER A 42 -1.18 -2.77 -12.12
N HIS A 43 -1.23 -4.06 -11.75
CA HIS A 43 -0.08 -4.95 -11.64
C HIS A 43 1.05 -4.40 -10.75
N ARG A 44 0.69 -3.61 -9.72
CA ARG A 44 1.64 -3.03 -8.76
C ARG A 44 1.57 -3.79 -7.44
N ALA A 45 2.73 -3.96 -6.80
CA ALA A 45 2.80 -4.40 -5.42
C ALA A 45 3.07 -3.20 -4.51
N VAL A 46 2.48 -3.22 -3.33
CA VAL A 46 2.71 -2.25 -2.27
C VAL A 46 3.06 -3.02 -1.01
N CYS A 47 4.26 -2.81 -0.48
CA CYS A 47 4.65 -3.33 0.81
C CYS A 47 4.29 -2.32 1.90
N LEU A 48 3.58 -2.81 2.91
CA LEU A 48 3.17 -2.07 4.09
C LEU A 48 3.97 -2.61 5.28
N ASN A 49 4.70 -1.75 5.98
CA ASN A 49 5.21 -2.15 7.28
C ASN A 49 4.07 -2.36 8.28
N LYS A 50 4.38 -2.97 9.44
CA LYS A 50 3.40 -3.24 10.51
C LYS A 50 2.44 -2.07 10.77
N THR A 51 2.95 -0.86 10.93
CA THR A 51 2.13 0.32 11.24
C THR A 51 1.23 0.75 10.08
N ALA A 52 1.74 0.77 8.84
CA ALA A 52 0.92 1.07 7.67
C ALA A 52 -0.16 0.00 7.44
N ALA A 53 0.17 -1.28 7.65
CA ALA A 53 -0.76 -2.39 7.55
C ALA A 53 -1.89 -2.27 8.60
N LEU A 54 -1.55 -1.89 9.84
CA LEU A 54 -2.53 -1.64 10.90
C LEU A 54 -3.50 -0.49 10.57
N VAL A 55 -2.97 0.61 10.04
CA VAL A 55 -3.82 1.71 9.55
C VAL A 55 -4.75 1.20 8.44
N TRP A 56 -4.20 0.51 7.45
CA TRP A 56 -4.97 0.01 6.31
C TRP A 56 -6.09 -0.95 6.74
N ARG A 57 -5.81 -1.93 7.61
CA ARG A 57 -6.82 -2.84 8.20
C ARG A 57 -7.87 -2.11 9.05
N SER A 58 -7.49 -0.98 9.65
CA SER A 58 -8.41 -0.15 10.44
C SER A 58 -9.29 0.77 9.60
N CYS A 59 -9.05 0.89 8.29
CA CYS A 59 -9.86 1.68 7.36
C CYS A 59 -11.15 0.93 6.98
N ASP A 60 -12.12 0.89 7.88
CA ASP A 60 -13.40 0.19 7.69
C ASP A 60 -14.55 1.10 7.20
N GLY A 61 -14.28 2.40 7.01
CA GLY A 61 -15.27 3.43 6.68
C GLY A 61 -16.08 3.93 7.88
N ARG A 62 -15.74 3.50 9.12
CA ARG A 62 -16.44 3.91 10.35
C ARG A 62 -15.54 4.68 11.30
N LYS A 63 -14.29 4.24 11.48
CA LYS A 63 -13.32 4.89 12.37
C LYS A 63 -12.81 6.19 11.76
N THR A 64 -12.63 7.22 12.59
CA THR A 64 -11.93 8.45 12.20
C THR A 64 -10.42 8.27 12.34
N ALA A 65 -9.60 9.18 11.79
CA ALA A 65 -8.14 9.15 11.96
C ALA A 65 -7.74 9.06 13.45
N LYS A 66 -8.39 9.85 14.32
CA LYS A 66 -8.22 9.77 15.79
C LYS A 66 -8.60 8.40 16.36
N GLY A 67 -9.69 7.81 15.89
CA GLY A 67 -10.12 6.47 16.34
C GLY A 67 -9.17 5.36 15.90
N ILE A 68 -8.59 5.49 14.70
CA ILE A 68 -7.54 4.61 14.19
C ILE A 68 -6.29 4.77 15.05
N ALA A 69 -5.85 6.00 15.35
CA ALA A 69 -4.67 6.26 16.19
C ALA A 69 -4.79 5.60 17.57
N ARG A 70 -5.98 5.66 18.19
CA ARG A 70 -6.27 4.96 19.45
C ARG A 70 -6.16 3.44 19.30
N THR A 71 -6.74 2.86 18.25
CA THR A 71 -6.66 1.41 17.98
C THR A 71 -5.20 0.97 17.84
N LEU A 72 -4.41 1.75 17.09
CA LEU A 72 -2.98 1.47 16.91
C LEU A 72 -2.21 1.54 18.23
N GLY A 73 -2.53 2.50 19.09
CA GLY A 73 -1.85 2.61 20.37
C GLY A 73 -2.16 1.47 21.34
N GLU A 74 -3.40 0.94 21.29
CA GLU A 74 -3.78 -0.27 22.03
C GLU A 74 -3.01 -1.50 21.51
N GLU A 75 -2.85 -1.65 20.19
CA GLU A 75 -2.15 -2.78 19.59
C GLU A 75 -0.62 -2.71 19.71
N LEU A 76 -0.04 -1.51 19.71
CA LEU A 76 1.41 -1.29 19.79
C LEU A 76 1.90 -1.09 21.23
N GLY A 77 1.00 -0.89 22.19
CA GLY A 77 1.34 -0.66 23.60
C GLY A 77 1.88 0.74 23.91
N GLU A 78 1.84 1.67 22.95
CA GLU A 78 2.33 3.03 23.08
C GLU A 78 1.38 4.04 22.42
N ALA A 79 1.35 5.28 22.90
CA ALA A 79 0.50 6.31 22.32
C ALA A 79 0.94 6.65 20.89
N VAL A 80 0.04 6.45 19.92
CA VAL A 80 0.29 6.80 18.52
C VAL A 80 -0.33 8.18 18.20
N PRO A 81 0.47 9.15 17.72
CA PRO A 81 -0.04 10.47 17.33
C PRO A 81 -0.93 10.37 16.08
N GLU A 82 -1.92 11.27 15.96
CA GLU A 82 -2.86 11.25 14.83
C GLU A 82 -2.17 11.54 13.49
N GLU A 83 -1.07 12.30 13.53
CA GLU A 83 -0.22 12.65 12.39
C GLU A 83 0.39 11.43 11.70
N VAL A 84 0.67 10.35 12.45
CA VAL A 84 1.10 9.05 11.91
C VAL A 84 0.01 8.48 11.00
N VAL A 85 -1.24 8.50 11.47
CA VAL A 85 -2.37 7.98 10.71
C VAL A 85 -2.60 8.83 9.46
N TRP A 86 -2.56 10.16 9.58
CA TRP A 86 -2.69 11.06 8.43
C TRP A 86 -1.58 10.93 7.40
N LEU A 87 -0.36 10.60 7.83
CA LEU A 87 0.74 10.29 6.93
C LEU A 87 0.49 8.97 6.18
N ALA A 88 0.05 7.93 6.90
CA ALA A 88 -0.28 6.63 6.32
C ALA A 88 -1.44 6.73 5.32
N LEU A 89 -2.55 7.40 5.67
CA LEU A 89 -3.73 7.55 4.81
C LEU A 89 -3.41 8.25 3.48
N ASP A 90 -2.56 9.27 3.52
CA ASP A 90 -2.09 9.96 2.31
C ASP A 90 -1.23 9.03 1.43
N GLN A 91 -0.32 8.25 2.02
CA GLN A 91 0.48 7.28 1.27
C GLN A 91 -0.39 6.16 0.66
N LEU A 92 -1.26 5.55 1.47
CA LEU A 92 -2.21 4.52 1.03
C LEU A 92 -3.13 5.03 -0.10
N GLY A 93 -3.62 6.27 0.03
CA GLY A 93 -4.45 6.91 -0.99
C GLY A 93 -3.70 7.19 -2.29
N ARG A 94 -2.42 7.56 -2.22
CA ARG A 94 -1.57 7.74 -3.42
C ARG A 94 -1.36 6.42 -4.16
N ASP A 95 -1.17 5.33 -3.43
CA ASP A 95 -0.97 3.99 -3.99
C ASP A 95 -2.26 3.22 -4.31
N GLY A 96 -3.42 3.87 -4.21
CA GLY A 96 -4.71 3.30 -4.65
C GLY A 96 -5.28 2.24 -3.69
N LEU A 97 -4.81 2.19 -2.45
CA LEU A 97 -5.25 1.19 -1.46
C LEU A 97 -6.51 1.59 -0.69
N LEU A 98 -7.05 2.78 -0.94
CA LEU A 98 -8.28 3.31 -0.36
C LEU A 98 -9.35 3.46 -1.44
N GLU A 99 -10.62 3.20 -1.11
CA GLU A 99 -11.75 3.41 -2.05
C GLU A 99 -11.86 4.88 -2.47
N THR A 100 -11.58 5.79 -1.55
CA THR A 100 -11.56 7.24 -1.81
C THR A 100 -10.37 7.86 -1.12
N ARG A 101 -9.65 8.73 -1.84
CA ARG A 101 -8.56 9.50 -1.23
C ARG A 101 -9.12 10.44 -0.18
N VAL A 102 -8.51 10.42 1.00
CA VAL A 102 -8.89 11.30 2.09
C VAL A 102 -8.02 12.56 2.05
N ALA A 103 -8.66 13.72 2.04
CA ALA A 103 -7.97 15.00 2.18
C ALA A 103 -7.39 15.14 3.59
N ARG A 104 -6.10 15.44 3.67
CA ARG A 104 -5.41 15.70 4.92
C ARG A 104 -5.85 17.06 5.50
N PRO A 105 -5.92 17.23 6.83
CA PRO A 105 -6.12 18.54 7.44
C PRO A 105 -5.06 19.56 6.99
N GLU A 106 -5.47 20.81 6.77
CA GLU A 106 -4.56 21.88 6.34
C GLU A 106 -3.38 22.09 7.31
N ALA A 107 -3.62 21.92 8.61
CA ALA A 107 -2.57 21.99 9.63
C ALA A 107 -1.44 20.95 9.45
N LEU A 108 -1.70 19.89 8.69
CA LEU A 108 -0.76 18.82 8.37
C LEU A 108 -0.36 18.84 6.88
N ALA A 109 -0.74 19.88 6.13
CA ALA A 109 -0.30 20.08 4.76
C ALA A 109 1.23 20.12 4.71
N GLY A 110 1.83 19.40 3.74
CA GLY A 110 3.29 19.31 3.62
C GLY A 110 3.98 18.43 4.67
N LEU A 111 3.25 17.81 5.62
CA LEU A 111 3.84 16.85 6.55
C LEU A 111 4.47 15.68 5.77
N SER A 112 5.78 15.55 5.91
CA SER A 112 6.56 14.44 5.35
C SER A 112 6.99 13.50 6.46
N ARG A 113 7.46 12.30 6.09
CA ARG A 113 8.05 11.36 7.07
C ARG A 113 9.21 11.99 7.85
N ARG A 114 10.07 12.75 7.18
CA ARG A 114 11.20 13.46 7.81
C ARG A 114 10.73 14.49 8.82
N GLU A 115 9.65 15.21 8.50
CA GLU A 115 9.07 16.20 9.40
C GLU A 115 8.37 15.54 10.59
N LEU A 116 7.69 14.41 10.38
CA LEU A 116 7.07 13.66 11.47
C LEU A 116 8.12 13.15 12.48
N ILE A 117 9.25 12.64 12.01
CA ILE A 117 10.39 12.24 12.86
C ILE A 117 10.88 13.38 13.76
N ARG A 118 10.85 14.63 13.27
CA ARG A 118 11.28 15.81 14.06
C ARG A 118 10.28 16.19 15.15
N ARG A 119 9.02 15.77 15.03
CA ARG A 119 7.92 16.14 15.93
C ARG A 119 7.60 15.07 16.98
N VAL A 120 8.02 13.83 16.74
CA VAL A 120 7.84 12.72 17.68
C VAL A 120 9.15 12.37 18.37
N SER A 121 9.10 11.68 19.51
CA SER A 121 10.31 11.19 20.17
C SER A 121 11.02 10.14 19.31
N LEU A 122 12.35 10.05 19.41
CA LEU A 122 13.14 9.08 18.64
C LEU A 122 12.73 7.63 18.91
N ALA A 123 12.29 7.31 20.14
CA ALA A 123 11.78 5.99 20.49
C ALA A 123 10.46 5.68 19.75
N ALA A 124 9.50 6.62 19.75
CA ALA A 124 8.23 6.46 19.04
C ALA A 124 8.40 6.44 17.52
N ALA A 125 9.41 7.13 16.97
CA ALA A 125 9.68 7.17 15.54
C ALA A 125 10.02 5.78 14.94
N ILE A 126 10.60 4.87 15.72
CA ILE A 126 11.01 3.56 15.21
C ILE A 126 9.79 2.64 15.02
N VAL A 127 8.82 2.70 15.94
CA VAL A 127 7.66 1.80 15.95
C VAL A 127 6.45 2.42 15.23
N ALA A 128 6.26 3.73 15.32
CA ALA A 128 5.04 4.38 14.86
C ALA A 128 5.10 4.92 13.43
N LEU A 129 6.26 4.91 12.74
CA LEU A 129 6.32 5.48 11.39
C LEU A 129 5.72 4.53 10.35
N PRO A 130 4.70 4.96 9.59
CA PRO A 130 4.19 4.17 8.51
C PRO A 130 5.18 4.18 7.35
N LEU A 131 5.38 3.02 6.75
CA LEU A 131 6.12 2.85 5.51
C LEU A 131 5.22 2.13 4.51
N VAL A 132 4.95 2.82 3.42
CA VAL A 132 4.29 2.30 2.22
C VAL A 132 5.31 2.39 1.09
N THR A 133 5.80 1.25 0.61
CA THR A 133 6.70 1.19 -0.55
C THR A 133 6.00 0.49 -1.69
N SER A 134 5.87 1.16 -2.83
CA SER A 134 5.39 0.49 -4.02
C SER A 134 6.55 0.01 -4.88
N ILE A 135 6.41 -1.20 -5.38
CA ILE A 135 7.31 -1.84 -6.31
C ILE A 135 6.47 -2.20 -7.55
N VAL A 136 7.00 -1.88 -8.73
CA VAL A 136 6.44 -2.42 -9.98
C VAL A 136 6.69 -3.91 -9.94
N ALA A 137 5.62 -4.71 -9.85
CA ALA A 137 5.81 -6.14 -9.93
C ALA A 137 6.19 -6.50 -11.37
N PRO A 138 7.16 -7.42 -11.58
CA PRO A 138 7.34 -8.01 -12.90
C PRO A 138 5.99 -8.60 -13.34
N THR A 139 5.67 -8.48 -14.63
CA THR A 139 4.47 -9.15 -15.15
C THR A 139 4.55 -10.64 -14.82
N PRO A 140 3.44 -11.38 -14.67
CA PRO A 140 3.48 -12.81 -14.36
C PRO A 140 4.40 -13.60 -15.31
N ALA A 141 4.48 -13.20 -16.59
CA ALA A 141 5.41 -13.76 -17.58
C ALA A 141 6.90 -13.49 -17.27
N GLN A 142 7.24 -12.35 -16.67
CA GLN A 142 8.60 -11.99 -16.25
C GLN A 142 8.99 -12.58 -14.87
N ALA A 143 7.99 -12.95 -14.06
CA ALA A 143 8.20 -13.66 -12.79
C ALA A 143 8.31 -15.18 -12.96
N ALA A 144 8.05 -15.69 -14.17
CA ALA A 144 8.27 -17.08 -14.49
C ALA A 144 9.76 -17.40 -14.29
N SER A 145 10.05 -18.26 -13.32
CA SER A 145 11.39 -18.77 -13.06
C SER A 145 11.84 -19.79 -14.12
N CYS A 146 11.00 -20.03 -15.12
CA CYS A 146 11.19 -21.01 -16.14
C CYS A 146 10.70 -20.50 -17.49
N VAL A 147 11.32 -21.01 -18.54
CA VAL A 147 11.07 -20.73 -19.94
C VAL A 147 9.84 -21.55 -20.37
N PRO A 148 8.81 -20.90 -20.92
CA PRO A 148 7.62 -21.59 -21.43
C PRO A 148 7.96 -22.47 -22.64
N THR A 149 7.06 -23.39 -22.98
CA THR A 149 7.22 -24.33 -24.11
C THR A 149 7.51 -23.56 -25.41
N GLY A 150 8.60 -23.92 -26.10
CA GLY A 150 9.06 -23.25 -27.34
C GLY A 150 10.05 -22.10 -27.15
N GLY A 151 10.37 -21.69 -25.92
CA GLY A 151 11.42 -20.71 -25.66
C GLY A 151 12.84 -21.30 -25.74
N ALA A 152 13.82 -20.46 -26.09
CA ALA A 152 15.21 -20.86 -26.14
C ALA A 152 15.79 -20.97 -24.71
N CYS A 153 16.55 -22.04 -24.49
CA CYS A 153 17.21 -22.35 -23.24
C CYS A 153 18.71 -22.45 -23.48
N THR A 154 19.48 -22.20 -22.44
CA THR A 154 20.91 -22.45 -22.38
C THR A 154 21.28 -23.51 -21.35
N LEU A 155 20.38 -23.78 -20.40
CA LEU A 155 20.50 -24.79 -19.35
C LEU A 155 19.19 -25.55 -19.14
N SER A 156 19.26 -26.86 -18.87
CA SER A 156 18.05 -27.72 -18.74
C SER A 156 17.15 -27.38 -17.53
N ALA A 157 17.69 -26.71 -16.50
CA ALA A 157 16.93 -26.26 -15.33
C ALA A 157 16.00 -25.07 -15.63
N GLU A 158 16.14 -24.46 -16.79
CA GLU A 158 15.37 -23.29 -17.18
C GLU A 158 13.96 -23.65 -17.64
N CYS A 159 13.64 -24.89 -18.00
CA CYS A 159 12.31 -25.20 -18.55
C CYS A 159 11.24 -25.41 -17.49
N CYS A 160 10.01 -25.00 -17.83
CA CYS A 160 8.87 -25.19 -16.94
C CYS A 160 8.49 -26.68 -16.77
N PRO A 161 7.72 -27.02 -15.71
CA PRO A 161 7.14 -28.35 -15.57
C PRO A 161 6.34 -28.71 -16.83
N ASN A 162 6.53 -29.91 -17.37
CA ASN A 162 6.01 -30.35 -18.66
C ASN A 162 6.56 -29.63 -19.91
N ASN A 163 7.82 -29.21 -19.86
CA ASN A 163 8.76 -29.35 -20.99
C ASN A 163 8.60 -28.34 -22.19
N VAL A 164 9.43 -28.20 -23.25
CA VAL A 164 10.88 -28.42 -23.47
C VAL A 164 11.47 -27.69 -24.68
N CYS A 165 12.80 -27.59 -24.73
CA CYS A 165 13.56 -26.74 -25.63
C CYS A 165 14.67 -27.54 -26.30
N VAL A 166 14.85 -27.56 -27.64
CA VAL A 166 15.84 -28.41 -28.32
C VAL A 166 16.78 -27.65 -29.26
N GLY A 167 17.75 -26.98 -28.64
CA GLY A 167 19.04 -26.57 -29.20
C GLY A 167 20.06 -26.12 -28.13
N ASN A 168 19.67 -26.07 -26.83
CA ASN A 168 20.54 -26.10 -25.63
C ASN A 168 19.80 -26.43 -24.28
N VAL A 169 19.37 -27.65 -23.96
CA VAL A 169 18.17 -28.38 -24.43
C VAL A 169 17.44 -28.94 -23.19
N CYS A 170 16.16 -28.69 -23.02
CA CYS A 170 15.31 -29.51 -22.16
C CYS A 170 14.60 -30.56 -23.06
N VAL A 171 14.27 -31.78 -22.58
CA VAL A 171 13.19 -32.72 -23.07
C VAL A 171 12.68 -33.56 -21.88
N GLY A 172 11.44 -34.08 -21.76
CA GLY A 172 10.37 -34.17 -22.75
C GLY A 172 8.96 -34.39 -22.19
N GLY A 173 7.97 -33.88 -22.91
CA GLY A 173 6.56 -34.19 -22.71
C GLY A 173 5.74 -33.90 -23.98
N PRO A 174 4.86 -34.83 -24.42
CA PRO A 174 3.92 -34.67 -25.53
C PRO A 174 2.81 -33.65 -25.23
#